data_AF-A0A497KC22-F1
#
_entry.id   AF-A0A497KC22-F1
#
_cell.length_a   1.000
_cell.length_b   1.000
_cell.length_c   1.000
_cell.angle_alpha   90.00
_cell.angle_beta   90.00
_cell.angle_gamma   90.00
#
_symmetry.space_group_name_H-M   'P 1'
#
loop_
_entity.id
_entity.type
_entity.pdbx_description
1 polymer ?
#
loop_
_entity_poly.entity_id
_entity_poly.type
_entity_poly.pdbx_seq_one_letter_code
_entity_poly.pdbx_strand_id
1 'polypeptide(L)'
;MSLFARIKNPELLKHSLHELGTIFYTIDEKGNIEKVAYFSGSRIVLYEGEQLPEELAKLIRNEGFQVKTLEFDEITKSLKVIQ
;
A
#
# COMPACT_ATOMS: atom_id res chain seq x y z
N MET A 1 16.97 10.47 -6.40
CA MET A 1 16.43 10.51 -5.03
C MET A 1 15.33 9.46 -4.92
N SER A 2 15.27 8.75 -3.79
CA SER A 2 14.25 7.73 -3.49
C SER A 2 13.39 8.20 -2.32
N LEU A 3 12.08 7.91 -2.36
CA LEU A 3 11.16 8.19 -1.27
C LEU A 3 10.71 6.88 -0.63
N PHE A 4 10.92 6.77 0.67
CA PHE A 4 10.27 5.76 1.50
C PHE A 4 9.39 6.47 2.51
N ALA A 5 8.12 6.07 2.58
CA ALA A 5 7.18 6.59 3.56
C ALA A 5 6.41 5.43 4.22
N ARG A 6 6.37 5.40 5.55
CA ARG A 6 5.43 4.58 6.31
C ARG A 6 4.42 5.53 6.96
N ILE A 7 3.15 5.39 6.58
CA ILE A 7 2.10 6.35 6.91
C ILE A 7 0.88 5.64 7.52
N LYS A 8 0.13 6.39 8.32
CA LYS A 8 -1.14 5.94 8.92
C LYS A 8 -2.35 6.76 8.47
N ASN A 9 -2.09 7.93 7.87
CA ASN A 9 -3.14 8.86 7.44
C ASN A 9 -3.68 8.44 6.06
N PRO A 10 -4.99 8.14 5.93
CA PRO A 10 -5.59 7.74 4.65
C PRO A 10 -5.51 8.82 3.56
N GLU A 11 -5.62 10.09 3.92
CA GLU A 11 -5.56 11.20 2.95
C GLU A 11 -4.16 11.31 2.35
N LEU A 12 -3.13 11.14 3.18
CA LEU A 12 -1.75 11.10 2.70
C LEU A 12 -1.49 9.89 1.80
N LEU A 13 -2.12 8.74 2.08
CA LEU A 13 -2.06 7.58 1.18
C LEU A 13 -2.69 7.94 -0.17
N LYS A 14 -3.91 8.46 -0.17
CA LYS A 14 -4.63 8.86 -1.39
C LYS A 14 -3.81 9.81 -2.27
N HIS A 15 -3.18 10.82 -1.68
CA HIS A 15 -2.30 11.74 -2.41
C HIS A 15 -0.97 11.12 -2.87
N SER A 16 -0.57 9.99 -2.29
CA SER A 16 0.65 9.29 -2.69
C SER A 16 0.42 8.33 -3.86
N LEU A 17 -0.81 7.86 -4.05
CA LEU A 17 -1.21 7.00 -5.16
C LEU A 17 -1.27 7.84 -6.46
N HIS A 18 -0.40 7.54 -7.41
CA HIS A 18 -0.38 8.17 -8.74
C HIS A 18 -0.48 7.11 -9.84
N GLU A 19 -0.91 7.54 -11.03
CA GLU A 19 -1.33 6.70 -12.17
C GLU A 19 -0.28 5.72 -12.72
N LEU A 20 0.99 5.84 -12.33
CA LEU A 20 2.09 5.02 -12.86
C LEU A 20 2.67 4.00 -11.87
N GLY A 21 2.11 3.92 -10.67
CA GLY A 21 2.57 2.95 -9.67
C GLY A 21 1.70 1.70 -9.58
N THR A 22 2.21 0.71 -8.87
CA THR A 22 1.50 -0.53 -8.55
C THR A 22 1.06 -0.51 -7.10
N ILE A 23 -0.21 -0.83 -6.87
CA ILE A 23 -0.78 -0.98 -5.53
C ILE A 23 -0.84 -2.47 -5.20
N PHE A 24 -0.29 -2.84 -4.05
CA PHE A 24 -0.45 -4.15 -3.46
C PHE A 24 -1.17 -3.99 -2.12
N TYR A 25 -2.03 -4.93 -1.75
CA TYR A 25 -2.72 -4.88 -0.46
C TYR A 25 -2.95 -6.26 0.14
N THR A 26 -3.02 -6.31 1.47
CA THR A 26 -3.49 -7.48 2.23
C THR A 26 -4.88 -7.19 2.80
N ILE A 27 -5.60 -8.25 3.17
CA ILE A 27 -6.87 -8.15 3.88
C ILE A 27 -6.79 -8.85 5.23
N ASP A 28 -7.53 -8.34 6.22
CA ASP A 28 -7.72 -9.00 7.51
C ASP A 28 -8.74 -10.17 7.41
N GLU A 29 -8.94 -10.88 8.51
CA GLU A 29 -9.90 -11.99 8.60
C GLU A 29 -11.37 -11.57 8.34
N LYS A 30 -11.67 -10.28 8.46
CA LYS A 30 -13.00 -9.71 8.20
C LYS A 30 -13.15 -9.20 6.77
N GLY A 31 -12.11 -9.34 5.94
CA GLY A 31 -12.08 -8.88 4.56
C GLY A 31 -11.82 -7.37 4.40
N ASN A 32 -11.43 -6.65 5.45
CA ASN A 32 -11.01 -5.26 5.34
C ASN A 32 -9.58 -5.18 4.84
N ILE A 33 -9.24 -4.13 4.10
CA ILE A 33 -7.84 -3.87 3.73
C ILE A 33 -7.05 -3.58 5.01
N GLU A 34 -6.02 -4.37 5.26
CA GLU A 34 -5.17 -4.27 6.45
C GLU A 34 -3.90 -3.47 6.16
N LYS A 35 -3.21 -3.80 5.06
CA LYS A 35 -2.00 -3.13 4.62
C LYS A 35 -2.08 -2.75 3.16
N VAL A 36 -1.46 -1.63 2.82
CA VAL A 36 -1.29 -1.20 1.43
C VAL A 36 0.16 -0.84 1.20
N ALA A 37 0.72 -1.33 0.10
CA ALA A 37 2.01 -0.89 -0.40
C ALA A 37 1.84 -0.33 -1.80
N TYR A 38 2.19 0.95 -1.98
CA TYR A 38 2.33 1.56 -3.28
C TYR A 38 3.81 1.56 -3.68
N PHE A 39 4.09 1.02 -4.86
CA PHE A 39 5.43 0.96 -5.44
C PHE A 39 5.44 1.68 -6.79
N SER A 40 6.35 2.62 -6.97
CA SER A 40 6.53 3.34 -8.25
C SER A 40 7.98 3.74 -8.43
N GLY A 41 8.75 2.90 -9.14
CA GLY A 41 10.15 3.16 -9.48
C GLY A 41 11.02 3.35 -8.24
N SER A 42 11.20 4.60 -7.81
CA SER A 42 11.98 4.99 -6.63
C SER A 42 11.14 5.37 -5.40
N ARG A 43 9.81 5.21 -5.46
CA ARG A 43 8.88 5.54 -4.37
C ARG A 43 8.24 4.28 -3.81
N ILE A 44 8.34 4.11 -2.49
CA ILE A 44 7.64 3.09 -1.72
C ILE A 44 6.83 3.80 -0.63
N VAL A 45 5.52 3.59 -0.64
CA VAL A 45 4.61 4.09 0.40
C VAL A 45 3.91 2.90 1.04
N LEU A 46 4.14 2.70 2.33
CA LEU A 46 3.48 1.69 3.14
C LEU A 46 2.43 2.36 4.00
N TYR A 47 1.23 1.82 3.93
CA TYR A 47 0.12 2.16 4.79
C TYR A 47 -0.16 1.00 5.73
N GLU A 48 -0.04 1.27 7.02
CA GLU A 48 -0.35 0.36 8.13
C GLU A 48 -1.07 1.20 9.20
N GLY A 49 -2.31 1.58 8.89
CA GLY A 49 -3.02 2.67 9.57
C GLY A 49 -4.45 2.34 9.95
N GLU A 50 -5.25 3.38 10.08
CA GLU A 50 -6.67 3.32 10.44
C GLU A 50 -7.52 2.62 9.36
N GLN A 51 -8.82 2.51 9.59
CA GLN A 51 -9.73 2.00 8.58
C GLN A 51 -9.79 2.97 7.40
N LEU A 52 -9.58 2.44 6.18
CA LEU A 52 -9.64 3.25 4.98
C LEU A 52 -11.07 3.75 4.72
N PRO A 53 -11.25 5.01 4.30
CA PRO A 53 -12.53 5.48 3.77
C PRO A 53 -13.03 4.57 2.64
N GLU A 54 -14.34 4.34 2.58
CA GLU A 54 -14.95 3.37 1.66
C GLU A 54 -14.53 3.59 0.20
N GLU A 55 -14.54 4.84 -0.26
CA GLU A 55 -14.17 5.20 -1.63
C GLU A 55 -12.69 4.90 -1.94
N LEU A 56 -11.79 5.11 -0.96
CA LEU A 56 -10.38 4.79 -1.12
C LEU A 56 -10.16 3.27 -1.11
N ALA A 57 -10.89 2.54 -0.27
CA ALA A 57 -10.85 1.08 -0.27
C ALA A 57 -11.35 0.48 -1.59
N LYS A 58 -12.43 1.03 -2.17
CA LYS A 58 -12.92 0.65 -3.50
C LYS A 58 -11.87 0.89 -4.58
N LEU A 59 -11.23 2.06 -4.58
CA LEU A 59 -10.16 2.38 -5.51
C LEU A 59 -8.99 1.38 -5.41
N ILE A 60 -8.53 1.08 -4.19
CA ILE A 60 -7.44 0.12 -3.98
C ILE A 60 -7.83 -1.29 -4.43
N ARG A 61 -9.08 -1.71 -4.21
CA ARG A 61 -9.55 -3.03 -4.68
C ARG A 61 -9.64 -3.12 -6.21
N ASN A 62 -10.02 -2.04 -6.87
CA ASN A 62 -10.18 -2.00 -8.32
C ASN A 62 -8.83 -1.91 -9.05
N GLU A 63 -7.92 -1.08 -8.54
CA GLU A 63 -6.64 -0.78 -9.20
C GLU A 63 -5.45 -1.60 -8.66
N GLY A 64 -5.61 -2.18 -7.47
CA GLY A 64 -4.54 -2.89 -6.77
C GLY A 64 -4.64 -4.40 -6.84
N PHE A 65 -3.54 -5.05 -6.48
CA PHE A 65 -3.42 -6.50 -6.39
C PHE A 65 -3.52 -6.94 -4.94
N GLN A 66 -4.51 -7.78 -4.64
CA GLN A 66 -4.54 -8.48 -3.35
C GLN A 66 -3.41 -9.51 -3.31
N VAL A 67 -2.65 -9.51 -2.23
CA VAL A 67 -1.52 -10.43 -1.99
C VAL A 67 -1.61 -11.01 -0.59
N LYS A 68 -0.94 -12.15 -0.36
CA LYS A 68 -0.90 -12.82 0.95
C LYS A 68 0.04 -12.13 1.92
N THR A 69 1.15 -11.58 1.41
CA THR A 69 2.20 -11.02 2.27
C THR A 69 2.74 -9.72 1.68
N LEU A 70 2.83 -8.72 2.55
CA LEU A 70 3.56 -7.48 2.33
C LEU A 70 4.55 -7.27 3.48
N GLU A 71 5.84 -7.38 3.17
CA GLU A 71 6.94 -7.18 4.11
C GLU A 71 7.95 -6.22 3.50
N PHE A 72 8.30 -5.16 4.23
CA PHE A 72 9.31 -4.21 3.79
C PHE A 72 10.60 -4.40 4.57
N ASP A 73 11.70 -4.55 3.85
CA ASP A 73 13.03 -4.60 4.42
C ASP A 73 13.64 -3.19 4.44
N GLU A 74 13.84 -2.65 5.64
CA GLU A 74 14.38 -1.32 5.83
C GLU A 74 15.89 -1.20 5.53
N ILE A 75 16.62 -2.32 5.52
CA ILE A 75 18.05 -2.36 5.22
C ILE A 75 18.25 -2.33 3.71
N THR A 76 17.60 -3.24 2.99
CA THR A 76 17.73 -3.35 1.54
C THR A 76 16.82 -2.39 0.77
N LYS A 77 15.87 -1.74 1.48
CA LYS A 77 14.83 -0.87 0.90
C LYS A 77 13.99 -1.60 -0.15
N SER A 78 13.74 -2.89 0.07
CA SER A 78 12.98 -3.74 -0.83
C SER A 78 11.61 -4.12 -0.25
N LEU A 79 10.64 -4.31 -1.14
CA LEU A 79 9.30 -4.78 -0.79
C LEU A 79 9.16 -6.23 -1.24
N LYS A 80 8.97 -7.13 -0.27
CA LYS A 80 8.65 -8.53 -0.51
C LYS A 80 7.14 -8.68 -0.64
N VAL A 81 6.73 -9.28 -1.75
CA VAL A 81 5.34 -9.52 -2.12
C VAL A 81 5.17 -11.02 -2.39
N ILE A 82 4.17 -11.65 -1.75
CA ILE A 82 3.80 -13.05 -2.01
C ILE A 82 2.32 -13.11 -2.40
N GLN A 83 2.00 -13.66 -3.57
CA GLN A 83 0.64 -13.81 -4.08
C GLN A 83 0.00 -15.16 -3.68
#